data_AF-A0A925H1I9-F1
#
_entry.id   AF-A0A925H1I9-F1
#
_cell.length_a   1.000
_cell.length_b   1.000
_cell.length_c   1.000
_cell.angle_alpha   90.00
_cell.angle_beta   90.00
_cell.angle_gamma   90.00
#
_symmetry.space_group_name_H-M   'P 1'
#
loop_
_entity.id
_entity.type
_entity.pdbx_description
1 polymer ?
#
loop_
_entity_poly.entity_id
_entity_poly.type
_entity_poly.pdbx_seq_one_letter_code
_entity_poly.pdbx_strand_id
1 'polypeptide(L)'
;MPTRASKKRPRDVNQLAKMIVDISTGDVADEAPPEREKNPAAVALGKLGASKGGQARAAKLSPKKRQAIAKKAAAARWDKK
;
A
#
# COMPACT_ATOMS: atom_id res chain seq x y z
N MET A 1 4.93 17.53 11.39
CA MET A 1 4.49 16.24 10.81
C MET A 1 3.46 16.53 9.72
N PRO A 2 3.57 15.98 8.49
CA PRO A 2 2.48 16.14 7.54
C PRO A 2 1.24 15.47 8.13
N THR A 3 0.17 16.24 8.32
CA THR A 3 -1.11 15.76 8.83
C THR A 3 -1.58 14.63 7.94
N ARG A 4 -1.89 13.47 8.55
CA ARG A 4 -2.46 12.30 7.87
C ARG A 4 -3.61 12.81 6.99
N ALA A 5 -3.45 12.68 5.67
CA ALA A 5 -4.38 13.21 4.68
C ALA A 5 -5.83 13.07 5.17
N SER A 6 -6.56 14.20 5.18
CA SER A 6 -7.94 14.24 5.64
C SER A 6 -8.71 13.12 4.94
N LYS A 7 -9.35 12.26 5.72
CA LYS A 7 -10.15 11.17 5.15
C LYS A 7 -11.43 11.80 4.59
N LYS A 8 -11.66 11.64 3.28
CA LYS A 8 -12.91 12.07 2.63
C LYS A 8 -14.14 11.34 3.19
N ARG A 9 -13.98 10.15 3.80
CA ARG A 9 -15.07 9.40 4.41
C ARG A 9 -15.13 9.62 5.93
N PRO A 10 -16.32 9.81 6.50
CA PRO A 10 -16.50 9.97 7.94
C PRO A 10 -16.05 8.71 8.68
N ARG A 11 -15.55 8.90 9.91
CA ARG A 11 -15.15 7.77 10.78
C ARG A 11 -16.32 7.16 11.53
N ASP A 12 -17.35 7.96 11.77
CA ASP A 12 -18.58 7.50 12.40
C ASP A 12 -19.35 6.57 11.47
N VAL A 13 -19.90 5.49 12.04
CA VAL A 13 -20.56 4.43 11.28
C VAL A 13 -21.89 4.89 10.70
N ASN A 14 -22.64 5.74 11.41
CA ASN A 14 -23.95 6.21 10.95
C ASN A 14 -23.77 7.22 9.82
N GLN A 15 -22.80 8.12 9.95
CA GLN A 15 -22.43 9.05 8.88
C GLN A 15 -21.92 8.32 7.63
N LEU A 16 -21.15 7.25 7.82
CA LEU A 16 -20.67 6.42 6.71
C LEU A 16 -21.80 5.65 6.04
N ALA A 17 -22.74 5.11 6.81
CA ALA A 17 -23.92 4.44 6.26
C ALA A 17 -24.78 5.41 5.42
N LYS A 18 -25.04 6.62 5.92
CA LYS A 18 -25.75 7.67 5.16
C LYS A 18 -25.03 8.00 3.86
N MET A 19 -23.72 8.23 3.92
CA MET A 19 -22.90 8.52 2.75
C MET A 19 -22.96 7.39 1.70
N ILE A 20 -22.96 6.13 2.13
CA ILE A 20 -23.09 4.98 1.21
C ILE A 20 -24.46 4.99 0.52
N VAL A 21 -25.53 5.24 1.28
CA VAL A 21 -26.88 5.31 0.72
C VAL A 21 -26.95 6.43 -0.32
N ASP A 22 -26.46 7.62 0.01
CA ASP A 22 -26.49 8.79 -0.89
C ASP A 22 -25.67 8.57 -2.17
N ILE A 23 -24.57 7.83 -2.07
CA ILE A 23 -23.79 7.39 -3.24
C ILE A 23 -24.60 6.41 -4.09
N SER A 24 -25.30 5.47 -3.46
CA SER A 24 -26.05 4.43 -4.16
C SER A 24 -27.33 4.93 -4.84
N THR A 25 -27.96 5.96 -4.28
CA THR A 25 -29.15 6.61 -4.83
C THR A 25 -28.81 7.63 -5.92
N GLY A 26 -27.53 8.00 -6.04
CA GLY A 26 -27.06 9.01 -6.98
C GLY A 26 -27.19 10.45 -6.47
N ASP A 27 -27.54 10.64 -5.20
CA ASP A 27 -27.60 11.96 -4.55
C ASP A 27 -26.20 12.57 -4.38
N VAL A 28 -25.16 11.72 -4.27
CA VAL A 28 -23.76 12.14 -4.15
C VAL A 28 -22.89 11.32 -5.11
N ALA A 29 -22.00 11.99 -5.85
CA ALA A 29 -21.02 11.31 -6.70
C ALA A 29 -19.89 10.67 -5.86
N ASP A 30 -19.56 9.40 -6.11
CA ASP A 30 -18.35 8.76 -5.56
C ASP A 30 -17.14 9.15 -6.41
N GLU A 31 -16.61 10.34 -6.16
CA GLU A 31 -15.39 10.79 -6.80
C GLU A 31 -14.20 9.92 -6.34
N ALA A 32 -13.55 9.25 -7.30
CA ALA A 32 -12.26 8.64 -7.07
C ALA A 32 -11.30 9.70 -6.50
N PRO A 33 -10.46 9.35 -5.50
CA PRO A 33 -9.52 10.30 -4.96
C PRO A 33 -8.63 10.84 -6.09
N PRO A 34 -8.39 12.16 -6.16
CA PRO A 34 -7.51 12.71 -7.17
C PRO A 34 -6.17 12.00 -7.06
N GLU A 35 -5.61 11.62 -8.21
CA GLU A 35 -4.31 11.00 -8.25
C GLU A 35 -3.32 11.98 -7.61
N ARG A 36 -2.81 11.61 -6.43
CA ARG A 36 -1.93 12.50 -5.69
C ARG A 36 -0.62 12.57 -6.46
N GLU A 37 -0.32 13.74 -7.01
CA GLU A 37 0.99 14.03 -7.56
C GLU A 37 2.04 13.79 -6.47
N LYS A 38 2.82 12.72 -6.65
CA LYS A 38 3.89 12.37 -5.71
C LYS A 38 5.02 13.36 -5.93
N ASN A 39 5.55 13.90 -4.84
CA ASN A 39 6.74 14.74 -4.91
C ASN A 39 7.89 13.97 -5.61
N PRO A 40 8.40 14.43 -6.77
CA PRO A 40 9.38 13.69 -7.56
C PRO A 40 10.69 13.44 -6.80
N ALA A 41 11.11 14.39 -5.96
CA ALA A 41 12.30 14.24 -5.12
C ALA A 41 12.10 13.11 -4.08
N ALA A 42 10.92 13.01 -3.47
CA ALA A 42 10.61 11.94 -2.52
C ALA A 42 10.61 10.55 -3.20
N VAL A 43 10.11 10.47 -4.43
CA VAL A 43 10.15 9.22 -5.22
C VAL A 43 11.59 8.82 -5.54
N ALA A 44 12.42 9.78 -5.97
CA ALA A 44 13.82 9.55 -6.27
C ALA A 44 14.60 9.06 -5.02
N LEU A 45 14.39 9.70 -3.88
CA LEU A 45 14.99 9.29 -2.60
C LEU A 45 14.53 7.88 -2.17
N GLY A 46 13.24 7.58 -2.31
CA GLY A 46 12.70 6.25 -2.01
C GLY A 46 13.35 5.16 -2.88
N LYS A 47 13.52 5.40 -4.18
CA LYS A 47 14.21 4.48 -5.10
C LYS A 47 15.66 4.24 -4.69
N LEU A 48 16.39 5.31 -4.36
CA LEU A 48 17.79 5.22 -3.93
C LEU A 48 17.93 4.38 -2.64
N GLY A 49 17.07 4.62 -1.65
CA GLY A 49 17.03 3.86 -0.41
C GLY A 49 16.68 2.39 -0.61
N ALA A 50 15.69 2.10 -1.46
CA ALA A 50 15.26 0.73 -1.75
C ALA A 50 16.38 -0.10 -2.41
N SER A 51 17.12 0.48 -3.36
CA SER A 51 18.24 -0.19 -4.03
C SER A 51 19.34 -0.56 -3.02
N LYS A 52 19.78 0.40 -2.20
CA LYS A 52 20.80 0.19 -1.16
C LYS A 52 20.34 -0.85 -0.12
N GLY A 53 19.11 -0.71 0.37
CA GLY A 53 18.54 -1.61 1.40
C GLY A 53 18.36 -3.05 0.90
N GLY A 54 17.93 -3.22 -0.35
CA GLY A 54 17.78 -4.54 -0.97
C GLY A 54 19.08 -5.31 -1.07
N GLN A 55 20.14 -4.66 -1.57
CA GLN A 55 21.48 -5.25 -1.66
C GLN A 55 22.05 -5.59 -0.28
N ALA A 56 21.95 -4.66 0.67
CA ALA A 56 22.41 -4.88 2.04
C ALA A 56 21.67 -6.07 2.70
N ARG A 57 20.36 -6.21 2.48
CA ARG A 57 19.60 -7.36 2.95
C ARG A 57 20.08 -8.64 2.30
N ALA A 58 20.26 -8.66 0.98
CA ALA A 58 20.72 -9.85 0.26
C ALA A 58 22.08 -10.34 0.75
N ALA A 59 23.02 -9.42 1.00
CA ALA A 59 24.35 -9.72 1.53
C ALA A 59 24.30 -10.31 2.96
N LYS A 60 23.38 -9.85 3.80
CA LYS A 60 23.21 -10.34 5.19
C LYS A 60 22.54 -11.72 5.29
N LEU A 61 21.96 -12.25 4.22
CA LEU A 61 21.27 -13.54 4.26
C LEU A 61 22.24 -14.72 4.09
N SER A 62 22.20 -15.66 5.04
CA SER A 62 22.89 -16.93 4.91
C SER A 62 22.23 -17.85 3.87
N PRO A 63 22.97 -18.82 3.29
CA PRO A 63 22.42 -19.78 2.33
C PRO A 63 21.17 -20.51 2.83
N LYS A 64 21.17 -20.95 4.10
CA LYS A 64 20.01 -21.60 4.75
C LYS A 64 18.79 -20.69 4.78
N LYS A 65 18.95 -19.41 5.13
CA LYS A 65 17.85 -18.43 5.15
C LYS A 65 17.32 -18.16 3.74
N ARG A 66 18.20 -18.07 2.73
CA ARG A 66 17.78 -17.93 1.32
C ARG A 66 16.94 -19.12 0.86
N GLN A 67 17.38 -20.34 1.16
CA GLN A 67 16.64 -21.55 0.82
C GLN A 67 15.25 -21.60 1.49
N ALA A 68 15.17 -21.25 2.77
CA ALA A 68 13.89 -21.23 3.50
C ALA A 68 12.89 -20.22 2.88
N ILE A 69 13.36 -19.03 2.50
CA ILE A 69 12.52 -18.03 1.83
C ILE A 69 12.06 -18.53 0.46
N ALA A 70 12.93 -19.16 -0.32
CA ALA A 70 12.59 -19.72 -1.63
C ALA A 70 11.51 -20.81 -1.52
N LYS A 71 11.66 -21.75 -0.57
CA LYS A 71 10.65 -22.79 -0.31
C LYS A 71 9.30 -22.19 0.07
N LYS A 72 9.30 -21.20 0.98
CA LYS A 72 8.07 -20.49 1.38
C LYS A 72 7.40 -19.77 0.21
N ALA A 73 8.19 -19.13 -0.65
CA ALA A 73 7.69 -18.45 -1.85
C ALA A 73 7.09 -19.44 -2.86
N ALA A 74 7.71 -20.61 -3.04
CA ALA A 74 7.18 -21.67 -3.90
C ALA A 74 5.86 -22.21 -3.36
N ALA A 75 5.78 -22.57 -2.08
CA ALA A 75 4.54 -23.02 -1.44
C ALA A 75 3.40 -22.00 -1.64
N ALA A 76 3.63 -20.71 -1.33
CA ALA A 76 2.61 -19.68 -1.51
C ALA A 76 2.16 -19.47 -2.97
N ARG A 77 3.04 -19.75 -3.95
CA ARG A 77 2.69 -19.69 -5.38
C ARG A 77 1.83 -20.88 -5.80
N TRP A 78 2.13 -22.08 -5.28
CA TRP A 78 1.46 -23.31 -5.67
C TRP A 78 0.20 -23.62 -4.84
N ASP A 79 0.08 -23.12 -3.61
CA ASP A 79 -1.12 -23.25 -2.75
C ASP A 79 -2.33 -22.45 -3.27
N LYS A 80 -2.11 -21.47 -4.16
CA LYS A 80 -3.19 -20.70 -4.80
C LYS A 80 -3.74 -21.36 -6.06
N LYS A 81 -3.32 -22.59 -6.35
CA LYS A 81 -3.81 -23.41 -7.45
C LYS A 81 -4.61 -24.56 -6.89
#